data_AF-A0A352DNI5-F1
#
_entry.id   AF-A0A352DNI5-F1
#
_cell.length_a   1.000
_cell.length_b   1.000
_cell.length_c   1.000
_cell.angle_alpha   90.00
_cell.angle_beta   90.00
_cell.angle_gamma   90.00
#
_symmetry.space_group_name_H-M   'P 1'
#
loop_
_entity.id
_entity.type
_entity.pdbx_description
1 polymer ?
#
loop_
_entity_poly.entity_id
_entity_poly.type
_entity_poly.pdbx_seq_one_letter_code
_entity_poly.pdbx_strand_id
1 'polypeptide(L)'
;MSEFFAGIGKIPYEGKDSTNPLAFKYYNPDEVISGKTMKEQLKFALSWWHTMGGDGTDMFGVGTADKTWGETDPTARAKAKVDAAFEIMDKLSIEYFCFHDRDLSPEYGSLAETNAKLDEVTDYIKEKQAQTGFKCLWGTAKCFDHPRYMHGAGTSPSADVFAYAAAQIKKAIESTVKLGGNGYVFWGGREGYETLLNTNMGLELDNMARLMKMSVDYARSIGYKGDFYIEPKP
;
A
#
# COMPACT_ATOMS: atom_id res chain seq x y z
N MET A 1 -14.90 18.19 -10.55
CA MET A 1 -13.68 18.04 -9.74
C MET A 1 -12.54 18.64 -10.52
N SER A 2 -11.59 19.31 -9.86
CA SER A 2 -10.33 19.71 -10.49
C SER A 2 -9.56 18.46 -10.90
N GLU A 3 -9.03 18.45 -12.13
CA GLU A 3 -8.24 17.35 -12.68
C GLU A 3 -6.76 17.58 -12.38
N PHE A 4 -6.07 16.59 -11.82
CA PHE A 4 -4.62 16.66 -11.53
C PHE A 4 -3.77 16.49 -12.80
N PHE A 5 -4.24 15.66 -13.75
CA PHE A 5 -3.53 15.34 -14.99
C PHE A 5 -4.26 15.94 -16.20
N ALA A 6 -4.41 17.26 -16.18
CA ALA A 6 -5.08 18.01 -17.25
C ALA A 6 -4.45 17.73 -18.62
N GLY A 7 -5.30 17.50 -19.62
CA GLY A 7 -4.88 17.17 -20.99
C GLY A 7 -4.52 15.71 -21.24
N ILE A 8 -4.52 14.86 -20.20
CA ILE A 8 -4.41 13.40 -20.36
C ILE A 8 -5.80 12.80 -20.21
N GLY A 9 -6.39 12.32 -21.31
CA GLY A 9 -7.66 11.59 -21.27
C GLY A 9 -7.51 10.16 -20.76
N LYS A 10 -8.62 9.41 -20.77
CA LYS A 10 -8.58 7.95 -20.56
C LYS A 10 -7.78 7.29 -21.68
N ILE A 11 -6.82 6.44 -21.31
CA ILE A 11 -5.89 5.80 -22.24
C ILE A 11 -6.63 4.72 -23.04
N PRO A 12 -6.76 4.88 -24.38
CA PRO A 12 -7.46 3.92 -25.22
C PRO A 12 -6.57 2.72 -25.58
N TYR A 13 -7.18 1.64 -26.04
CA TYR A 13 -6.49 0.58 -26.78
C TYR A 13 -6.49 0.92 -28.29
N GLU A 14 -5.32 0.90 -28.91
CA GLU A 14 -5.15 1.19 -30.35
C GLU A 14 -4.47 0.05 -31.13
N GLY A 15 -4.11 -1.04 -30.45
CA GLY A 15 -3.50 -2.22 -31.08
C GLY A 15 -1.99 -2.10 -31.30
N LYS A 16 -1.37 -3.25 -31.62
CA LYS A 16 0.09 -3.45 -31.61
C LYS A 16 0.89 -2.55 -32.55
N ASP A 17 0.24 -2.02 -33.60
CA ASP A 17 0.88 -1.20 -34.64
C ASP A 17 0.79 0.31 -34.33
N SER A 18 0.09 0.70 -33.24
CA SER A 18 0.01 2.10 -32.83
C SER A 18 1.36 2.64 -32.35
N THR A 19 1.67 3.87 -32.78
CA THR A 19 2.83 4.64 -32.33
C THR A 19 2.49 5.69 -31.27
N ASN A 20 1.20 5.88 -30.93
CA ASN A 20 0.76 6.88 -29.95
C ASN A 20 1.22 6.49 -28.54
N PRO A 21 2.16 7.18 -27.87
CA PRO A 21 2.68 6.77 -26.56
C PRO A 21 1.60 6.70 -25.46
N LEU A 22 0.48 7.40 -25.62
CA LEU A 22 -0.65 7.43 -24.68
C LEU A 22 -1.81 6.54 -25.13
N ALA A 23 -1.50 5.34 -25.61
CA ALA A 23 -2.46 4.28 -25.93
C ALA A 23 -1.88 2.90 -25.59
N PHE A 24 -2.73 1.97 -25.16
CA PHE A 24 -2.37 0.58 -25.00
C PHE A 24 -2.23 -0.11 -26.36
N LYS A 25 -1.16 -0.88 -26.53
CA LYS A 25 -0.89 -1.68 -27.75
C LYS A 25 -1.38 -3.12 -27.62
N TYR A 26 -1.43 -3.60 -26.38
CA TYR A 26 -1.73 -5.00 -26.07
C TYR A 26 -2.80 -5.14 -24.99
N TYR A 27 -2.90 -4.20 -24.06
CA TYR A 27 -3.93 -4.24 -23.04
C TYR A 27 -5.25 -3.68 -23.58
N ASN A 28 -6.14 -4.59 -23.98
CA ASN A 28 -7.54 -4.29 -24.19
C ASN A 28 -8.34 -4.85 -22.99
N PRO A 29 -8.84 -4.00 -22.06
CA PRO A 29 -9.43 -4.46 -20.81
C PRO A 29 -10.62 -5.41 -21.01
N ASP A 30 -11.35 -5.29 -22.12
CA ASP A 30 -12.56 -6.06 -22.41
C ASP A 30 -12.32 -7.24 -23.38
N GLU A 31 -11.09 -7.42 -23.87
CA GLU A 31 -10.76 -8.60 -24.69
C GLU A 31 -10.84 -9.89 -23.87
N VAL A 32 -11.62 -10.86 -24.35
CA VAL A 32 -11.81 -12.15 -23.68
C VAL A 32 -10.75 -13.14 -24.15
N ILE A 33 -9.91 -13.59 -23.22
CA ILE A 33 -8.92 -14.64 -23.43
C ILE A 33 -9.26 -15.80 -22.48
N SER A 34 -9.43 -17.00 -23.02
CA SER A 34 -9.73 -18.21 -22.23
C SER A 34 -10.92 -18.06 -21.28
N GLY A 35 -11.96 -17.34 -21.71
CA GLY A 35 -13.22 -17.17 -20.98
C GLY A 35 -13.22 -16.09 -19.90
N LYS A 36 -12.16 -15.28 -19.79
CA LYS A 36 -12.10 -14.10 -18.91
C LYS A 36 -11.59 -12.89 -19.67
N THR A 37 -12.11 -11.72 -19.35
CA THR A 37 -11.57 -10.45 -19.87
C THR A 37 -10.12 -10.24 -19.41
N MET A 38 -9.31 -9.51 -20.17
CA MET A 38 -7.93 -9.22 -19.76
C MET A 38 -7.88 -8.55 -18.38
N LYS A 39 -8.79 -7.63 -18.07
CA LYS A 39 -8.83 -6.97 -16.74
C LYS A 39 -9.06 -7.95 -15.60
N GLU A 40 -9.93 -8.96 -15.79
CA GLU A 40 -10.18 -10.01 -14.80
C GLU A 40 -8.99 -10.94 -14.59
N GLN A 41 -8.18 -11.14 -15.63
CA GLN A 41 -6.98 -11.98 -15.56
C GLN A 41 -5.80 -11.24 -14.93
N LEU A 42 -5.54 -10.01 -15.39
CA LEU A 42 -4.35 -9.25 -15.03
C LEU A 42 -4.49 -8.57 -13.67
N LYS A 43 -5.71 -8.11 -13.32
CA LYS A 43 -6.00 -7.43 -12.05
C LYS A 43 -4.95 -6.38 -11.67
N PHE A 44 -4.58 -5.53 -12.63
CA PHE A 44 -3.58 -4.49 -12.39
C PHE A 44 -3.94 -3.65 -11.17
N ALA A 45 -2.91 -3.35 -10.36
CA ALA A 45 -3.04 -2.55 -9.16
C ALA A 45 -2.05 -1.39 -9.14
N LEU A 46 -2.52 -0.22 -8.71
CA LEU A 46 -1.66 0.93 -8.43
C LEU A 46 -0.92 0.71 -7.10
N SER A 47 0.40 0.88 -7.12
CA SER A 47 1.23 0.88 -5.91
C SER A 47 1.27 2.28 -5.30
N TRP A 48 0.70 2.45 -4.11
CA TRP A 48 0.58 3.79 -3.51
C TRP A 48 1.93 4.44 -3.19
N TRP A 49 2.89 3.66 -2.66
CA TRP A 49 4.19 4.17 -2.26
C TRP A 49 4.97 4.74 -3.46
N HIS A 50 5.08 4.00 -4.56
CA HIS A 50 5.84 4.48 -5.72
C HIS A 50 5.11 5.58 -6.48
N THR A 51 3.81 5.43 -6.73
CA THR A 51 3.08 6.42 -7.54
C THR A 51 2.83 7.71 -6.76
N MET A 52 2.40 7.59 -5.50
CA MET A 52 1.92 8.73 -4.73
C MET A 52 2.93 9.30 -3.73
N GLY A 53 3.93 8.50 -3.31
CA GLY A 53 4.93 8.89 -2.31
C GLY A 53 6.35 9.08 -2.83
N GLY A 54 6.77 8.31 -3.85
CA GLY A 54 8.15 8.31 -4.34
C GLY A 54 8.50 9.59 -5.09
N ASP A 55 9.31 10.44 -4.46
CA ASP A 55 9.73 11.74 -5.01
C ASP A 55 11.03 11.70 -5.81
N GLY A 56 11.67 10.53 -5.92
CA GLY A 56 12.94 10.35 -6.63
C GLY A 56 14.18 10.46 -5.75
N THR A 57 14.03 10.64 -4.43
CA THR A 57 15.16 10.58 -3.49
C THR A 57 15.90 9.24 -3.60
N ASP A 58 17.24 9.31 -3.58
CA ASP A 58 18.13 8.14 -3.55
C ASP A 58 19.22 8.31 -2.47
N MET A 59 20.19 7.38 -2.42
CA MET A 59 21.25 7.41 -1.40
C MET A 59 22.28 8.54 -1.59
N PHE A 60 22.21 9.29 -2.70
CA PHE A 60 23.19 10.30 -3.11
C PHE A 60 22.57 11.68 -3.38
N GLY A 61 21.24 11.80 -3.42
CA GLY A 61 20.55 13.03 -3.78
C GLY A 61 19.17 13.19 -3.13
N VAL A 62 18.59 14.37 -3.32
CA VAL A 62 17.27 14.74 -2.79
C VAL A 62 16.15 14.47 -3.80
N GLY A 63 14.91 14.46 -3.32
CA GLY A 63 13.72 14.32 -4.16
C GLY A 63 13.64 15.36 -5.28
N THR A 64 13.21 14.90 -6.46
CA THR A 64 13.12 15.69 -7.69
C THR A 64 11.70 15.89 -8.21
N ALA A 65 10.73 15.13 -7.69
CA ALA A 65 9.33 15.21 -8.07
C ALA A 65 8.49 15.85 -6.96
N ASP A 66 7.63 16.80 -7.33
CA ASP A 66 6.67 17.39 -6.40
C ASP A 66 5.58 16.37 -6.02
N LYS A 67 5.59 15.94 -4.76
CA LYS A 67 4.58 15.06 -4.15
C LYS A 67 3.74 15.76 -3.09
N THR A 68 3.62 17.09 -3.18
CA THR A 68 2.72 17.88 -2.32
C THR A 68 1.26 17.73 -2.73
N TRP A 69 0.99 17.37 -3.99
CA TRP A 69 -0.35 17.25 -4.55
C TRP A 69 -1.20 18.52 -4.36
N GLY A 70 -0.55 19.69 -4.36
CA GLY A 70 -1.19 20.99 -4.16
C GLY A 70 -1.50 21.35 -2.70
N GLU A 71 -1.10 20.51 -1.74
CA GLU A 71 -1.50 20.64 -0.34
C GLU A 71 -0.31 20.69 0.62
N THR A 72 -0.40 21.59 1.61
CA THR A 72 0.62 21.75 2.67
C THR A 72 0.26 20.97 3.94
N ASP A 73 -1.02 20.91 4.31
CA ASP A 73 -1.49 20.11 5.44
C ASP A 73 -1.36 18.60 5.12
N PRO A 74 -0.77 17.78 6.00
CA PRO A 74 -0.58 16.36 5.72
C PRO A 74 -1.88 15.58 5.49
N THR A 75 -2.96 15.95 6.19
CA THR A 75 -4.27 15.27 6.06
C THR A 75 -4.95 15.66 4.75
N ALA A 76 -4.93 16.95 4.40
CA ALA A 76 -5.42 17.44 3.12
C ALA A 76 -4.64 16.80 1.96
N ARG A 77 -3.31 16.75 2.06
CA ARG A 77 -2.45 16.06 1.09
C ARG A 77 -2.79 14.58 0.96
N ALA A 78 -3.05 13.88 2.06
CA ALA A 78 -3.47 12.49 2.02
C ALA A 78 -4.77 12.31 1.22
N LYS A 79 -5.76 13.20 1.38
CA LYS A 79 -7.00 13.17 0.60
C LYS A 79 -6.77 13.55 -0.87
N ALA A 80 -5.93 14.56 -1.15
CA ALA A 80 -5.55 14.91 -2.52
C ALA A 80 -4.84 13.74 -3.24
N LYS A 81 -4.00 12.97 -2.53
CA LYS A 81 -3.42 11.72 -3.06
C LYS A 81 -4.50 10.70 -3.43
N VAL A 82 -5.58 10.58 -2.66
CA VAL A 82 -6.70 9.68 -3.01
C VAL A 82 -7.34 10.12 -4.32
N ASP A 83 -7.64 11.41 -4.46
CA ASP A 83 -8.27 11.94 -5.67
C ASP A 83 -7.36 11.77 -6.90
N ALA A 84 -6.07 12.11 -6.78
CA ALA A 84 -5.09 11.93 -7.85
C ALA A 84 -4.87 10.44 -8.21
N ALA A 85 -4.77 9.55 -7.21
CA ALA A 85 -4.59 8.12 -7.46
C ALA A 85 -5.80 7.53 -8.19
N PHE A 86 -7.01 7.91 -7.80
CA PHE A 86 -8.23 7.41 -8.41
C PHE A 86 -8.42 7.97 -9.82
N GLU A 87 -7.97 9.20 -10.09
CA GLU A 87 -7.88 9.74 -11.45
C GLU A 87 -6.90 8.94 -12.32
N ILE A 88 -5.70 8.63 -11.82
CA ILE A 88 -4.72 7.79 -12.53
C ILE A 88 -5.32 6.43 -12.84
N MET A 89 -5.98 5.81 -11.85
CA MET A 89 -6.60 4.49 -12.00
C MET A 89 -7.68 4.48 -13.08
N ASP A 90 -8.57 5.47 -13.10
CA ASP A 90 -9.59 5.58 -14.17
C ASP A 90 -8.95 5.76 -15.54
N LYS A 91 -7.99 6.69 -15.65
CA LYS A 91 -7.32 6.98 -16.92
C LYS A 91 -6.55 5.78 -17.46
N LEU A 92 -5.93 4.98 -16.59
CA LEU A 92 -5.15 3.80 -16.98
C LEU A 92 -5.97 2.49 -17.00
N SER A 93 -7.28 2.53 -16.74
CA SER A 93 -8.11 1.33 -16.63
C SER A 93 -7.55 0.29 -15.64
N ILE A 94 -7.11 0.79 -14.47
CA ILE A 94 -6.64 0.02 -13.31
C ILE A 94 -7.79 -0.05 -12.29
N GLU A 95 -8.16 -1.25 -11.85
CA GLU A 95 -9.30 -1.44 -10.93
C GLU A 95 -8.88 -1.59 -9.46
N TYR A 96 -7.59 -1.86 -9.22
CA TYR A 96 -7.08 -2.17 -7.90
C TYR A 96 -6.02 -1.19 -7.41
N PHE A 97 -5.85 -1.10 -6.09
CA PHE A 97 -4.70 -0.43 -5.47
C PHE A 97 -4.15 -1.22 -4.29
N CYS A 98 -2.88 -0.97 -3.98
CA CYS A 98 -2.15 -1.54 -2.85
C CYS A 98 -1.53 -0.42 -2.03
N PHE A 99 -1.47 -0.56 -0.70
CA PHE A 99 -0.95 0.49 0.18
C PHE A 99 -0.20 -0.07 1.39
N HIS A 100 0.82 0.66 1.87
CA HIS A 100 1.17 0.64 3.28
C HIS A 100 0.35 1.68 4.02
N ASP A 101 0.01 1.42 5.28
CA ASP A 101 -0.66 2.37 6.16
C ASP A 101 -0.03 3.77 6.15
N ARG A 102 1.32 3.85 6.23
CA ARG A 102 2.07 5.12 6.21
C ARG A 102 2.13 5.82 4.85
N ASP A 103 1.76 5.14 3.77
CA ASP A 103 1.63 5.80 2.47
C ASP A 103 0.29 6.53 2.33
N LEU A 104 -0.75 6.03 3.02
CA LEU A 104 -2.06 6.66 3.07
C LEU A 104 -2.05 7.88 3.99
N SER A 105 -1.48 7.73 5.20
CA SER A 105 -1.42 8.80 6.20
C SER A 105 -0.11 8.72 6.99
N PRO A 106 0.60 9.85 7.21
CA PRO A 106 1.89 9.84 7.89
C PRO A 106 1.77 9.54 9.40
N GLU A 107 2.90 9.51 10.10
CA GLU A 107 2.91 9.48 11.56
C GLU A 107 2.68 10.86 12.16
N TYR A 108 2.03 10.85 13.33
CA TYR A 108 1.72 12.03 14.13
C TYR A 108 2.29 11.87 15.54
N GLY A 109 1.98 12.81 16.45
CA GLY A 109 2.62 12.89 17.76
C GLY A 109 2.38 11.67 18.67
N SER A 110 1.33 10.90 18.42
CA SER A 110 1.04 9.65 19.14
C SER A 110 0.49 8.55 18.24
N LEU A 111 0.54 7.30 18.73
CA LEU A 111 -0.09 6.17 18.04
C LEU A 111 -1.61 6.36 17.90
N ALA A 112 -2.27 6.93 18.91
CA ALA A 112 -3.70 7.21 18.87
C ALA A 112 -4.06 8.24 17.79
N GLU A 113 -3.30 9.34 17.74
CA GLU A 113 -3.48 10.39 16.72
C GLU A 113 -3.19 9.84 15.31
N THR A 114 -2.10 9.07 15.16
CA THR A 114 -1.74 8.41 13.89
C THR A 114 -2.87 7.50 13.40
N ASN A 115 -3.46 6.71 14.30
CA ASN A 115 -4.57 5.82 13.96
C ASN A 115 -5.84 6.60 13.57
N ALA A 116 -6.16 7.68 14.29
CA ALA A 116 -7.31 8.52 13.98
C ALA A 116 -7.16 9.20 12.61
N LYS A 117 -5.96 9.68 12.28
CA LYS A 117 -5.67 10.30 10.98
C LYS A 117 -5.68 9.28 9.83
N LEU A 118 -5.26 8.05 10.07
CA LEU A 118 -5.42 6.97 9.09
C LEU A 118 -6.90 6.59 8.90
N ASP A 119 -7.72 6.63 9.96
CA ASP A 119 -9.16 6.40 9.86
C ASP A 119 -9.84 7.42 8.94
N GLU A 120 -9.54 8.71 9.12
CA GLU A 120 -10.08 9.78 8.26
C GLU A 120 -9.78 9.55 6.77
N VAL A 121 -8.56 9.11 6.44
CA VAL A 121 -8.15 8.84 5.05
C VAL A 121 -8.81 7.58 4.51
N THR A 122 -8.88 6.52 5.31
CA THR A 122 -9.53 5.27 4.87
C THR A 122 -11.04 5.39 4.78
N ASP A 123 -11.68 6.26 5.55
CA ASP A 123 -13.09 6.64 5.36
C ASP A 123 -13.29 7.31 4.00
N TYR A 124 -12.43 8.29 3.68
CA TYR A 124 -12.49 8.97 2.39
C TYR A 124 -12.25 8.02 1.21
N ILE A 125 -11.28 7.11 1.32
CA ILE A 125 -11.07 6.05 0.30
C ILE A 125 -12.33 5.20 0.16
N LYS A 126 -12.98 4.81 1.27
CA LYS A 126 -14.19 3.99 1.22
C LYS A 126 -15.34 4.67 0.49
N GLU A 127 -15.53 5.96 0.74
CA GLU A 127 -16.51 6.79 0.01
C GLU A 127 -16.20 6.81 -1.49
N LYS A 128 -14.92 7.00 -1.85
CA LYS A 128 -14.50 7.01 -3.25
C LYS A 128 -14.65 5.64 -3.92
N GLN A 129 -14.35 4.54 -3.23
CA GLN A 129 -14.60 3.18 -3.73
C GLN A 129 -16.08 2.96 -4.04
N ALA A 130 -16.99 3.51 -3.22
CA ALA A 130 -18.43 3.40 -3.48
C ALA A 130 -18.86 4.20 -4.71
N GLN A 131 -18.17 5.29 -5.04
CA GLN A 131 -18.45 6.13 -6.22
C GLN A 131 -17.86 5.54 -7.50
N THR A 132 -16.66 4.94 -7.45
CA THR A 132 -15.92 4.51 -8.65
C THR A 132 -15.94 3.01 -8.90
N GLY A 133 -16.22 2.20 -7.87
CA GLY A 133 -16.10 0.75 -7.93
C GLY A 133 -14.67 0.21 -7.84
N PHE A 134 -13.66 1.08 -7.62
CA PHE A 134 -12.27 0.66 -7.41
C PHE A 134 -12.10 -0.12 -6.12
N LYS A 135 -11.10 -1.02 -6.10
CA LYS A 135 -10.97 -2.04 -5.06
C LYS A 135 -9.59 -2.02 -4.44
N CYS A 136 -9.51 -2.33 -3.15
CA CYS A 136 -8.23 -2.63 -2.53
C CYS A 136 -7.83 -4.07 -2.92
N LEU A 137 -6.65 -4.26 -3.51
CA LEU A 137 -6.13 -5.61 -3.70
C LEU A 137 -5.56 -6.13 -2.40
N TRP A 138 -4.67 -5.35 -1.77
CA TRP A 138 -4.14 -5.66 -0.45
C TRP A 138 -3.66 -4.41 0.29
N GLY A 139 -3.60 -4.52 1.61
CA GLY A 139 -2.93 -3.56 2.48
C GLY A 139 -1.77 -4.21 3.23
N THR A 140 -0.91 -3.38 3.82
CA THR A 140 0.22 -3.81 4.66
C THR A 140 0.64 -2.70 5.64
N ALA A 141 1.53 -3.01 6.57
CA ALA A 141 2.10 -2.05 7.52
C ALA A 141 3.54 -1.70 7.16
N LYS A 142 3.89 -0.39 7.15
CA LYS A 142 5.24 0.11 6.86
C LYS A 142 6.19 -0.04 8.06
N CYS A 143 6.40 -1.25 8.57
CA CYS A 143 7.21 -1.53 9.76
C CYS A 143 8.73 -1.58 9.48
N PHE A 144 9.25 -0.68 8.65
CA PHE A 144 10.66 -0.72 8.22
C PHE A 144 11.33 0.65 7.99
N ASP A 145 10.54 1.72 7.91
CA ASP A 145 11.03 3.05 7.54
C ASP A 145 11.38 3.90 8.77
N HIS A 146 10.48 3.95 9.75
CA HIS A 146 10.69 4.76 10.96
C HIS A 146 11.90 4.25 11.78
N PRO A 147 12.73 5.14 12.36
CA PRO A 147 13.94 4.77 13.12
C PRO A 147 13.74 3.72 14.21
N ARG A 148 12.55 3.65 14.81
CA ARG A 148 12.19 2.61 15.80
C ARG A 148 12.40 1.17 15.30
N TYR A 149 12.31 0.95 13.99
CA TYR A 149 12.43 -0.37 13.36
C TYR A 149 13.85 -0.69 12.89
N MET A 150 14.86 0.13 13.22
CA MET A 150 16.23 -0.06 12.74
C MET A 150 16.83 -1.43 13.12
N HIS A 151 16.31 -2.09 14.15
CA HIS A 151 16.72 -3.42 14.59
C HIS A 151 15.62 -4.47 14.41
N GLY A 152 14.73 -4.28 13.44
CA GLY A 152 13.60 -5.19 13.19
C GLY A 152 12.29 -4.73 13.82
N ALA A 153 11.20 -5.39 13.41
CA ALA A 153 9.86 -5.13 13.91
C ALA A 153 9.38 -6.32 14.74
N GLY A 154 8.90 -7.39 14.11
CA GLY A 154 8.63 -8.66 14.77
C GLY A 154 9.89 -9.41 15.21
N THR A 155 11.02 -9.14 14.55
CA THR A 155 12.35 -9.67 14.90
C THR A 155 13.13 -8.78 15.86
N SER A 156 12.55 -7.67 16.35
CA SER A 156 13.28 -6.74 17.20
C SER A 156 13.79 -7.39 18.49
N PRO A 157 15.02 -7.11 18.94
CA PRO A 157 15.47 -7.48 20.27
C PRO A 157 14.76 -6.67 21.37
N SER A 158 14.00 -5.63 21.02
CA SER A 158 13.18 -4.84 21.95
C SER A 158 11.71 -5.27 21.91
N ALA A 159 11.20 -5.74 23.06
CA ALA A 159 9.79 -6.10 23.22
C ALA A 159 8.84 -4.89 23.00
N ASP A 160 9.29 -3.67 23.30
CA ASP A 160 8.51 -2.45 23.06
C ASP A 160 8.32 -2.19 21.57
N VAL A 161 9.35 -2.45 20.76
CA VAL A 161 9.29 -2.32 19.29
C VAL A 161 8.39 -3.41 18.71
N PHE A 162 8.49 -4.64 19.20
CA PHE A 162 7.57 -5.73 18.85
C PHE A 162 6.12 -5.33 19.11
N ALA A 163 5.84 -4.80 20.30
CA ALA A 163 4.49 -4.37 20.69
C ALA A 163 3.97 -3.22 19.81
N TYR A 164 4.82 -2.25 19.47
CA TYR A 164 4.46 -1.16 18.56
C TYR A 164 4.17 -1.69 17.15
N ALA A 165 5.00 -2.58 16.62
CA ALA A 165 4.78 -3.23 15.32
C ALA A 165 3.45 -3.99 15.29
N ALA A 166 3.15 -4.76 16.34
CA ALA A 166 1.88 -5.47 16.47
C ALA A 166 0.68 -4.51 16.48
N ALA A 167 0.78 -3.36 17.17
CA ALA A 167 -0.27 -2.35 17.17
C ALA A 167 -0.45 -1.68 15.79
N GLN A 168 0.64 -1.42 15.07
CA GLN A 168 0.58 -0.88 13.71
C GLN A 168 -0.02 -1.90 12.73
N ILE A 169 0.41 -3.16 12.78
CA ILE A 169 -0.12 -4.26 11.96
C ILE A 169 -1.62 -4.45 12.22
N LYS A 170 -2.04 -4.47 13.48
CA LYS A 170 -3.46 -4.52 13.87
C LYS A 170 -4.27 -3.43 13.14
N LYS A 171 -3.78 -2.18 13.17
CA LYS A 171 -4.48 -1.07 12.51
C LYS A 171 -4.50 -1.20 10.99
N ALA A 172 -3.38 -1.60 10.38
CA ALA A 172 -3.31 -1.82 8.94
C ALA A 172 -4.26 -2.95 8.48
N ILE A 173 -4.42 -4.02 9.27
CA ILE A 173 -5.39 -5.08 9.02
C ILE A 173 -6.82 -4.52 9.07
N GLU A 174 -7.18 -3.74 10.09
CA GLU A 174 -8.51 -3.12 10.20
C GLU A 174 -8.82 -2.23 8.98
N SER A 175 -7.87 -1.40 8.57
CA SER A 175 -7.98 -0.57 7.36
C SER A 175 -8.16 -1.42 6.11
N THR A 176 -7.43 -2.54 5.99
CA THR A 176 -7.55 -3.47 4.87
C THR A 176 -8.93 -4.12 4.83
N VAL A 177 -9.45 -4.56 5.98
CA VAL A 177 -10.81 -5.12 6.10
C VAL A 177 -11.87 -4.09 5.73
N LYS A 178 -11.78 -2.87 6.27
CA LYS A 178 -12.69 -1.74 5.97
C LYS A 178 -12.76 -1.45 4.46
N LEU A 179 -11.61 -1.45 3.80
CA LEU A 179 -11.49 -1.19 2.36
C LEU A 179 -11.78 -2.41 1.47
N GLY A 180 -12.13 -3.56 2.07
CA GLY A 180 -12.46 -4.79 1.35
C GLY A 180 -11.29 -5.42 0.62
N GLY A 181 -10.08 -5.34 1.18
CA GLY A 181 -8.86 -5.90 0.58
C GLY A 181 -8.93 -7.42 0.39
N ASN A 182 -8.51 -7.91 -0.77
CA ASN A 182 -8.45 -9.35 -1.07
C ASN A 182 -7.31 -10.07 -0.35
N GLY A 183 -6.24 -9.34 0.01
CA GLY A 183 -5.08 -9.88 0.72
C GLY A 183 -4.49 -8.91 1.74
N TYR A 184 -3.64 -9.44 2.61
CA TYR A 184 -2.80 -8.68 3.53
C TYR A 184 -1.36 -9.18 3.40
N VAL A 185 -0.42 -8.26 3.12
CA VAL A 185 0.98 -8.60 2.81
C VAL A 185 1.86 -8.40 4.04
N PHE A 186 2.79 -9.31 4.25
CA PHE A 186 3.96 -9.13 5.10
C PHE A 186 5.21 -9.06 4.22
N TRP A 187 5.79 -7.87 4.09
CA TRP A 187 7.14 -7.68 3.55
C TRP A 187 8.09 -7.32 4.69
N GLY A 188 9.06 -8.20 4.95
CA GLY A 188 9.97 -8.11 6.09
C GLY A 188 11.14 -7.15 5.87
N GLY A 189 10.90 -5.87 5.57
CA GLY A 189 11.95 -4.92 5.19
C GLY A 189 13.08 -4.73 6.22
N ARG A 190 12.82 -5.01 7.50
CA ARG A 190 13.82 -5.05 8.59
C ARG A 190 13.82 -6.39 9.33
N GLU A 191 13.10 -7.39 8.84
CA GLU A 191 12.97 -8.69 9.49
C GLU A 191 14.13 -9.61 9.08
N GLY A 192 15.29 -9.28 9.61
CA GLY A 192 16.58 -9.90 9.32
C GLY A 192 17.68 -9.23 10.13
N TYR A 193 18.93 -9.49 9.76
CA TYR A 193 20.09 -8.99 10.50
C TYR A 193 21.10 -8.29 9.60
N GLU A 194 21.84 -7.35 10.18
CA GLU A 194 23.01 -6.75 9.53
C GLU A 194 24.30 -7.54 9.84
N THR A 195 24.38 -8.14 11.04
CA THR A 195 25.50 -9.01 11.43
C THR A 195 25.04 -10.16 12.30
N LEU A 196 25.58 -11.35 12.07
CA LEU A 196 25.24 -12.53 12.87
C LEU A 196 25.77 -12.45 14.32
N LEU A 197 26.78 -11.62 14.57
CA LEU A 197 27.49 -11.55 15.86
C LEU A 197 26.59 -11.12 17.04
N ASN A 198 25.52 -10.37 16.77
CA ASN A 198 24.57 -9.87 17.77
C ASN A 198 23.14 -10.38 17.55
N THR A 199 22.96 -11.40 16.70
CA THR A 199 21.66 -11.87 16.25
C THR A 199 21.37 -13.26 16.81
N ASN A 200 20.24 -13.39 17.51
CA ASN A 200 19.71 -14.71 17.87
C ASN A 200 18.65 -15.11 16.87
N MET A 201 19.10 -15.62 15.71
CA MET A 201 18.23 -15.93 14.58
C MET A 201 17.08 -16.88 14.94
N GLY A 202 17.32 -17.85 15.83
CA GLY A 202 16.28 -18.78 16.29
C GLY A 202 15.15 -18.04 17.02
N LEU A 203 15.49 -17.15 17.96
CA LEU A 203 14.51 -16.36 18.71
C LEU A 203 13.76 -15.36 17.81
N GLU A 204 14.47 -14.71 16.89
CA GLU A 204 13.88 -13.72 15.99
C GLU A 204 12.87 -14.35 15.02
N LEU A 205 13.21 -15.50 14.41
CA LEU A 205 12.28 -16.25 13.57
C LEU A 205 11.06 -16.74 14.36
N ASP A 206 11.27 -17.20 15.58
CA ASP A 206 10.21 -17.58 16.51
C ASP A 206 9.26 -16.40 16.81
N ASN A 207 9.79 -15.21 17.07
CA ASN A 207 8.98 -14.01 17.32
C ASN A 207 8.24 -13.53 16.07
N MET A 208 8.87 -13.56 14.90
CA MET A 208 8.20 -13.28 13.64
C MET A 208 7.02 -14.23 13.40
N ALA A 209 7.21 -15.54 13.65
CA ALA A 209 6.14 -16.53 13.55
C ALA A 209 4.99 -16.24 14.55
N ARG A 210 5.31 -15.87 15.80
CA ARG A 210 4.31 -15.45 16.80
C ARG A 210 3.52 -14.24 16.33
N LEU A 211 4.19 -13.20 15.84
CA LEU A 211 3.54 -11.98 15.35
C LEU A 211 2.60 -12.26 14.18
N MET A 212 3.05 -13.04 13.19
CA MET A 212 2.23 -13.43 12.04
C MET A 212 1.02 -14.25 12.49
N LYS A 213 1.20 -15.20 13.42
CA LYS A 213 0.09 -16.00 13.95
C LYS A 213 -0.94 -15.14 14.68
N MET A 214 -0.51 -14.23 15.55
CA MET A 214 -1.39 -13.27 16.23
C MET A 214 -2.15 -12.39 15.23
N SER A 215 -1.47 -11.94 14.18
CA SER A 215 -2.06 -11.10 13.12
C SER A 215 -3.16 -11.84 12.35
N VAL A 216 -2.91 -13.10 11.98
CA VAL A 216 -3.90 -13.97 11.32
C VAL A 216 -5.09 -14.19 12.25
N ASP A 217 -4.84 -14.61 13.49
CA ASP A 217 -5.90 -14.92 14.45
C ASP A 217 -6.78 -13.67 14.71
N TYR A 218 -6.16 -12.49 14.87
CA TYR A 218 -6.87 -11.22 15.01
C TYR A 218 -7.71 -10.88 13.77
N ALA A 219 -7.13 -10.91 12.57
CA ALA A 219 -7.86 -10.59 11.34
C ALA A 219 -9.06 -11.50 11.14
N ARG A 220 -8.90 -12.81 11.39
CA ARG A 220 -10.01 -13.77 11.31
C ARG A 220 -11.09 -13.46 12.34
N SER A 221 -10.72 -13.03 13.55
CA SER A 221 -11.68 -12.63 14.60
C SER A 221 -12.56 -11.43 14.21
N ILE A 222 -12.04 -10.50 13.40
CA ILE A 222 -12.80 -9.34 12.88
C ILE A 222 -13.46 -9.61 11.52
N GLY A 223 -13.54 -10.89 11.12
CA GLY A 223 -14.25 -11.32 9.92
C GLY A 223 -13.44 -11.28 8.63
N TYR A 224 -12.13 -11.01 8.66
CA TYR A 224 -11.31 -10.98 7.45
C TYR A 224 -11.28 -12.34 6.76
N LYS A 225 -11.63 -12.40 5.47
CA LYS A 225 -11.62 -13.63 4.66
C LYS A 225 -10.56 -13.66 3.57
N GLY A 226 -9.82 -12.55 3.38
CA GLY A 226 -8.76 -12.49 2.39
C GLY A 226 -7.53 -13.32 2.74
N ASP A 227 -6.64 -13.47 1.77
CA ASP A 227 -5.42 -14.25 1.91
C ASP A 227 -4.32 -13.47 2.65
N PHE A 228 -3.36 -14.21 3.19
CA PHE A 228 -2.14 -13.63 3.72
C PHE A 228 -0.99 -13.96 2.80
N TYR A 229 -0.18 -12.96 2.48
CA TYR A 229 0.97 -13.11 1.60
C TYR A 229 2.25 -12.79 2.36
N ILE A 230 3.28 -13.59 2.15
CA ILE A 230 4.65 -13.27 2.54
C ILE A 230 5.37 -12.87 1.26
N GLU A 231 6.00 -11.69 1.24
CA GLU A 231 6.76 -11.19 0.09
C GLU A 231 8.26 -11.45 0.31
N PRO A 232 8.86 -12.47 -0.32
CA PRO A 232 10.26 -12.83 -0.08
C PRO A 232 11.21 -11.82 -0.73
N LYS A 233 12.30 -11.49 -0.03
CA LYS A 233 13.42 -10.74 -0.57
C LYS A 233 14.71 -11.22 0.11
N PRO A 234 15.79 -11.51 -0.64
CA PRO A 234 17.08 -11.89 -0.05
C PRO A 234 17.80 -10.69 0.57
#